data_AF-A0AAQ1UIR2-F1
#
_entry.id   AF-A0AAQ1UIR2-F1
#
_cell.length_a   1.000
_cell.length_b   1.000
_cell.length_c   1.000
_cell.angle_alpha   90.00
_cell.angle_beta   90.00
_cell.angle_gamma   90.00
#
_symmetry.space_group_name_H-M   'P 1'
#
loop_
_entity.id
_entity.type
_entity.pdbx_description
1 polymer ?
#
loop_
_entity_poly.entity_id
_entity_poly.type
_entity_poly.pdbx_seq_one_letter_code
_entity_poly.pdbx_strand_id
1 'polypeptide(L)'
;MDYMELAKEAFSIICTFIAAYVAYYYAIKQLHQKSVENIEYAKYQAVLQAHKSLYRLLRFTTNTENEDSILIWEKTKDGKQEATYYFRKENIRKFMKELSEEIYNEGCGIFMSKEVLSLISEYRNIVYGFMLSAQNNPQETIRITNRESVERMKKIHQNLSIEIRQAINLKKRDLRF
;
A
#
# COMPACT_ATOMS: atom_id res chain seq x y z
N MET A 1 -47.22 51.90 -26.58
CA MET A 1 -46.37 50.71 -26.65
C MET A 1 -47.12 49.68 -27.46
N ASP A 2 -46.52 49.25 -28.57
CA ASP A 2 -47.15 48.31 -29.49
C ASP A 2 -47.08 46.89 -28.91
N TYR A 3 -48.15 46.11 -29.01
CA TYR A 3 -48.27 44.80 -28.34
C TYR A 3 -47.15 43.84 -28.79
N MET A 4 -46.63 44.05 -30.01
CA MET A 4 -45.50 43.34 -30.59
C MET A 4 -44.15 43.65 -29.92
N GLU A 5 -43.92 44.88 -29.43
CA GLU A 5 -42.66 45.23 -28.73
C GLU A 5 -42.63 44.57 -27.35
N LEU A 6 -43.74 44.63 -26.63
CA LEU A 6 -43.89 44.05 -25.29
C LEU A 6 -43.74 42.52 -25.32
N ALA A 7 -44.24 41.87 -26.37
CA ALA A 7 -44.05 40.44 -26.59
C ALA A 7 -42.59 40.06 -26.92
N LYS A 8 -41.87 40.90 -27.68
CA LYS A 8 -40.44 40.67 -28.00
C LYS A 8 -39.56 40.82 -26.76
N GLU A 9 -39.80 41.84 -25.94
CA GLU A 9 -39.09 42.05 -24.68
C GLU A 9 -39.33 40.89 -23.71
N ALA A 10 -40.59 40.48 -23.53
CA ALA A 10 -40.93 39.33 -22.70
C ALA A 10 -40.28 38.03 -23.20
N PHE A 11 -40.28 37.79 -24.52
CA PHE A 11 -39.61 36.62 -25.11
C PHE A 11 -38.09 36.65 -24.88
N SER A 12 -37.45 37.80 -25.08
CA SER A 12 -36.00 37.95 -24.83
C SER A 12 -35.66 37.65 -23.37
N ILE A 13 -36.45 38.18 -22.42
CA ILE A 13 -36.25 37.94 -20.99
C ILE A 13 -36.37 36.45 -20.68
N ILE A 14 -37.41 35.79 -21.20
CA ILE A 14 -37.63 34.34 -21.02
C ILE A 14 -36.44 33.55 -21.59
N CYS A 15 -35.96 33.88 -22.80
CA CYS A 15 -34.79 33.24 -23.40
C CYS A 15 -33.53 33.42 -22.55
N THR A 16 -33.31 34.60 -21.97
CA THR A 16 -32.17 34.85 -21.07
C THR A 16 -32.26 33.99 -19.82
N PHE A 17 -33.44 33.86 -19.20
CA PHE A 17 -33.63 33.01 -18.03
C PHE A 17 -33.43 31.52 -18.36
N ILE A 18 -33.94 31.05 -19.51
CA ILE A 18 -33.72 29.68 -19.97
C ILE A 18 -32.22 29.43 -20.21
N ALA A 19 -31.54 30.35 -20.90
CA ALA A 19 -30.10 30.22 -21.15
C ALA A 19 -29.30 30.22 -19.84
N ALA A 20 -29.63 31.09 -18.88
CA ALA A 20 -29.00 31.12 -17.57
C ALA A 20 -29.25 29.83 -16.78
N TYR A 21 -30.48 29.30 -16.81
CA TYR A 21 -30.82 28.03 -16.15
C TYR A 21 -30.07 26.85 -16.76
N VAL A 22 -30.01 26.78 -18.09
CA VAL A 22 -29.27 25.73 -18.80
C VAL A 22 -27.77 25.82 -18.48
N ALA A 23 -27.18 27.01 -18.52
CA ALA A 23 -25.78 27.21 -18.15
C ALA A 23 -25.50 26.80 -16.70
N TYR A 24 -26.37 27.16 -15.77
CA TYR A 24 -26.27 26.75 -14.36
C TYR A 24 -26.36 25.23 -14.20
N TYR A 25 -27.31 24.57 -14.87
CA TYR A 25 -27.46 23.12 -14.83
C TYR A 25 -26.21 22.40 -15.34
N TYR A 26 -25.64 22.84 -16.47
CA TYR A 26 -24.40 22.26 -17.00
C TYR A 26 -23.19 22.53 -16.10
N ALA A 27 -23.09 23.72 -15.49
CA ALA A 27 -22.02 24.04 -14.55
C ALA A 27 -22.06 23.13 -13.31
N ILE A 28 -23.24 22.92 -12.73
CA ILE A 28 -23.41 21.97 -11.61
C ILE A 28 -23.06 20.56 -12.02
N LYS A 29 -23.56 20.11 -13.18
CA LYS A 29 -23.27 18.76 -13.69
C LYS A 29 -21.76 18.55 -13.86
N GLN A 30 -21.05 19.54 -14.41
CA GLN A 30 -19.60 19.50 -14.58
C GLN A 30 -18.85 19.49 -13.24
N LEU A 31 -19.28 20.31 -12.27
CA LEU A 31 -18.70 20.31 -10.92
C LEU A 31 -18.89 18.96 -10.24
N HIS A 32 -20.07 18.35 -10.39
CA HIS A 32 -20.35 17.03 -9.84
C HIS A 32 -19.46 15.96 -10.47
N GLN A 33 -19.32 15.94 -11.81
CA GLN A 33 -18.42 15.02 -12.51
C GLN A 33 -16.96 15.18 -12.04
N LYS A 34 -16.44 16.42 -12.00
CA LYS A 34 -15.10 16.70 -11.48
C LYS A 34 -14.93 16.25 -10.04
N SER A 35 -15.95 16.41 -9.20
CA SER A 35 -15.89 15.96 -7.80
C SER A 35 -15.77 14.45 -7.69
N VAL A 36 -16.53 13.70 -8.51
CA VAL A 36 -16.47 12.23 -8.55
C VAL A 36 -15.11 11.78 -9.05
N GLU A 37 -14.62 12.34 -10.16
CA GLU A 37 -13.29 12.04 -10.72
C GLU A 37 -12.17 12.32 -9.72
N ASN A 38 -12.24 13.45 -9.00
CA ASN A 38 -11.26 13.80 -7.97
C ASN A 38 -11.27 12.81 -6.79
N ILE A 39 -12.45 12.36 -6.36
CA ILE A 39 -12.57 11.36 -5.30
C ILE A 39 -11.99 10.02 -5.76
N GLU A 40 -12.29 9.59 -6.99
CA GLU A 40 -11.74 8.37 -7.56
C GLU A 40 -10.21 8.46 -7.66
N TYR A 41 -9.70 9.56 -8.21
CA TYR A 41 -8.26 9.81 -8.30
C TYR A 41 -7.58 9.77 -6.93
N ALA A 42 -8.15 10.42 -5.92
CA ALA A 42 -7.63 10.39 -4.55
C ALA A 42 -7.61 8.95 -3.98
N LYS A 43 -8.67 8.16 -4.20
CA LYS A 43 -8.69 6.74 -3.82
C LYS A 43 -7.59 5.95 -4.54
N TYR A 44 -7.40 6.17 -5.84
CA TYR A 44 -6.34 5.52 -6.60
C TYR A 44 -4.96 5.86 -6.07
N GLN A 45 -4.71 7.13 -5.73
CA GLN A 45 -3.45 7.57 -5.14
C GLN A 45 -3.21 6.96 -3.77
N ALA A 46 -4.22 6.94 -2.88
CA ALA A 46 -4.11 6.35 -1.55
C ALA A 46 -3.77 4.85 -1.62
N VAL A 47 -4.46 4.11 -2.50
CA VAL A 47 -4.14 2.69 -2.74
C VAL A 47 -2.74 2.53 -3.31
N LEU A 48 -2.31 3.37 -4.25
CA LEU A 48 -0.95 3.29 -4.81
C LEU A 48 0.11 3.55 -3.73
N GLN A 49 -0.13 4.55 -2.87
CA GLN A 49 0.76 4.87 -1.76
C GLN A 49 0.89 3.70 -0.79
N ALA A 50 -0.22 3.07 -0.39
CA ALA A 50 -0.20 1.91 0.49
C ALA A 50 0.63 0.75 -0.08
N HIS A 51 0.52 0.47 -1.38
CA HIS A 51 1.31 -0.59 -2.02
C HIS A 51 2.80 -0.23 -2.13
N LYS A 52 3.14 1.06 -2.32
CA LYS A 52 4.54 1.53 -2.27
C LYS A 52 5.13 1.38 -0.87
N SER A 53 4.38 1.75 0.17
CA SER A 53 4.78 1.57 1.57
C SER A 53 5.03 0.09 1.88
N LEU A 54 4.14 -0.80 1.44
CA LEU A 54 4.36 -2.24 1.59
C LEU A 54 5.59 -2.74 0.83
N TYR A 55 5.80 -2.27 -0.40
CA TYR A 55 6.99 -2.63 -1.18
C TYR A 55 8.28 -2.21 -0.47
N ARG A 56 8.30 -1.02 0.14
CA ARG A 56 9.41 -0.54 0.95
C ARG A 56 9.66 -1.45 2.17
N LEU A 57 8.64 -2.03 2.79
CA LEU A 57 8.80 -2.97 3.92
C LEU A 57 9.36 -4.33 3.49
N LEU A 58 9.25 -4.72 2.21
CA LEU A 58 9.80 -6.00 1.72
C LEU A 58 11.32 -6.15 1.88
N ARG A 59 12.05 -5.03 1.98
CA ARG A 59 13.51 -5.06 2.19
C ARG A 59 13.92 -5.72 3.51
N PHE A 60 13.04 -5.68 4.52
CA PHE A 60 13.25 -6.39 5.78
C PHE A 60 12.97 -7.90 5.66
N THR A 61 12.01 -8.27 4.79
CA THR A 61 11.47 -9.63 4.73
C THR A 61 12.22 -10.55 3.78
N THR A 62 13.01 -9.99 2.86
CA THR A 62 13.79 -10.77 1.91
C THR A 62 14.88 -11.60 2.58
N ASN A 63 15.23 -12.73 1.96
CA ASN A 63 16.38 -13.55 2.31
C ASN A 63 17.62 -13.24 1.46
N THR A 64 17.53 -12.25 0.56
CA THR A 64 18.69 -11.66 -0.11
C THR A 64 19.33 -10.66 0.85
N GLU A 65 20.59 -10.90 1.20
CA GLU A 65 21.30 -10.06 2.16
C GLU A 65 21.35 -8.60 1.68
N ASN A 66 20.90 -7.70 2.56
CA ASN A 66 21.03 -6.27 2.40
C ASN A 66 21.22 -5.62 3.78
N GLU A 67 21.31 -4.29 3.85
CA GLU A 67 21.52 -3.58 5.11
C GLU A 67 20.36 -3.81 6.10
N ASP A 68 19.12 -3.82 5.59
CA ASP A 68 17.88 -3.90 6.34
C ASP A 68 17.30 -5.33 6.47
N SER A 69 17.85 -6.32 5.76
CA SER A 69 17.34 -7.69 5.83
C SER A 69 17.38 -8.23 7.25
N ILE A 70 16.25 -8.73 7.75
CA ILE A 70 16.20 -9.36 9.08
C ILE A 70 16.86 -10.73 9.02
N LEU A 71 16.53 -11.52 8.01
CA LEU A 71 17.05 -12.87 7.82
C LEU A 71 18.36 -12.83 7.03
N ILE A 72 19.43 -13.34 7.63
CA ILE A 72 20.73 -13.52 6.97
C ILE A 72 21.16 -14.98 7.02
N TRP A 73 22.09 -15.35 6.16
CA TRP A 73 22.52 -16.74 6.03
C TRP A 73 23.99 -16.84 5.66
N GLU A 74 24.64 -17.90 6.14
CA GLU A 74 26.03 -18.22 5.81
C GLU A 74 26.08 -19.56 5.08
N LYS A 75 26.83 -19.61 3.96
CA LYS A 75 27.18 -20.89 3.33
C LYS A 75 28.16 -21.63 4.23
N THR A 76 27.89 -22.91 4.44
CA THR A 76 28.89 -23.81 5.02
C THR A 76 30.02 -24.02 4.00
N LYS A 77 31.27 -24.09 4.49
CA LYS A 77 32.49 -24.11 3.67
C LYS A 77 32.55 -25.28 2.67
N ASP A 78 31.80 -26.35 2.90
CA ASP A 78 31.85 -27.56 2.08
C ASP A 78 30.73 -27.69 1.04
N GLY A 79 29.84 -26.69 0.90
CA GLY A 79 28.77 -26.66 -0.11
C GLY A 79 27.71 -27.79 -0.02
N LYS A 80 27.93 -28.78 0.85
CA LYS A 80 27.10 -29.97 1.06
C LYS A 80 26.13 -29.83 2.24
N GLN A 81 26.36 -28.89 3.16
CA GLN A 81 25.50 -28.67 4.33
C GLN A 81 24.57 -27.48 4.12
N GLU A 82 23.34 -27.62 4.62
CA GLU A 82 22.34 -26.55 4.60
C GLU A 82 22.86 -25.27 5.23
N ALA A 83 22.50 -24.12 4.65
CA ALA A 83 22.92 -22.81 5.14
C ALA A 83 22.51 -22.60 6.61
N THR A 84 23.38 -21.95 7.38
CA THR A 84 23.03 -21.53 8.74
C THR A 84 22.37 -20.16 8.67
N TYR A 85 21.22 -20.01 9.34
CA TYR A 85 20.44 -18.77 9.32
C TYR A 85 20.56 -18.02 10.63
N TYR A 86 20.52 -16.70 10.54
CA TYR A 86 20.55 -15.78 11.67
C TYR A 86 19.52 -14.67 11.47
N PHE A 87 19.18 -13.97 12.56
CA PHE A 87 18.44 -12.72 12.50
C PHE A 87 19.22 -11.57 13.15
N ARG A 88 18.99 -10.34 12.66
CA ARG A 88 19.54 -9.09 13.23
C ARG A 88 18.49 -8.41 14.12
N LYS A 89 18.78 -8.18 15.40
CA LYS A 89 17.80 -7.63 16.37
C LYS A 89 17.36 -6.21 16.03
N GLU A 90 18.28 -5.37 15.61
CA GLU A 90 18.08 -3.96 15.29
C GLU A 90 17.21 -3.82 14.06
N ASN A 91 17.39 -4.69 13.06
CA ASN A 91 16.54 -4.71 11.87
C ASN A 91 15.10 -5.12 12.22
N ILE A 92 14.90 -5.99 13.21
CA ILE A 92 13.55 -6.29 13.73
C ILE A 92 12.94 -5.05 14.39
N ARG A 93 13.69 -4.32 15.22
CA ARG A 93 13.19 -3.07 15.84
C ARG A 93 12.83 -2.03 14.79
N LYS A 94 13.69 -1.82 13.80
CA LYS A 94 13.47 -0.90 12.67
C LYS A 94 12.23 -1.31 11.87
N PHE A 95 12.09 -2.61 11.56
CA PHE A 95 10.91 -3.14 10.90
C PHE A 95 9.64 -2.89 11.71
N MET A 96 9.63 -3.16 13.02
CA MET A 96 8.46 -2.92 13.87
C MET A 96 8.04 -1.45 13.89
N LYS A 97 9.03 -0.55 13.96
CA LYS A 97 8.79 0.91 13.93
C LYS A 97 8.19 1.34 12.59
N GLU A 98 8.85 1.01 11.48
CA GLU A 98 8.36 1.38 10.13
C GLU A 98 7.03 0.71 9.80
N LEU A 99 6.82 -0.54 10.24
CA LEU A 99 5.56 -1.23 10.06
C LEU A 99 4.42 -0.48 10.77
N SER A 100 4.64 -0.04 12.01
CA SER A 100 3.62 0.67 12.77
C SER A 100 3.30 2.03 12.15
N GLU A 101 4.34 2.75 11.72
CA GLU A 101 4.21 4.06 11.07
C GLU A 101 3.41 3.95 9.78
N GLU A 102 3.82 3.07 8.86
CA GLU A 102 3.21 2.95 7.55
C GLU A 102 1.78 2.38 7.63
N ILE A 103 1.56 1.32 8.43
CA ILE A 103 0.27 0.61 8.45
C ILE A 103 -0.77 1.34 9.29
N TYR A 104 -0.40 1.81 10.49
CA TYR A 104 -1.36 2.35 11.46
C TYR A 104 -1.40 3.88 11.51
N ASN A 105 -0.25 4.55 11.47
CA ASN A 105 -0.23 6.02 11.58
C ASN A 105 -0.60 6.69 10.25
N GLU A 106 0.02 6.24 9.15
CA GLU A 106 -0.28 6.73 7.80
C GLU A 106 -1.53 6.08 7.19
N GLY A 107 -2.14 5.13 7.90
CA GLY A 107 -3.41 4.49 7.49
C GLY A 107 -3.32 3.61 6.24
N CYS A 108 -2.11 3.25 5.77
CA CYS A 108 -1.95 2.44 4.56
C CYS A 108 -2.61 1.07 4.68
N GLY A 109 -2.74 0.54 5.90
CA GLY A 109 -3.37 -0.75 6.16
C GLY A 109 -4.83 -0.84 5.69
N ILE A 110 -5.57 0.28 5.66
CA ILE A 110 -6.98 0.32 5.23
C ILE A 110 -7.12 -0.02 3.74
N PHE A 111 -6.08 0.23 2.95
CA PHE A 111 -6.07 0.02 1.50
C PHE A 111 -5.43 -1.31 1.08
N MET A 112 -5.13 -2.20 2.03
CA MET A 112 -4.54 -3.51 1.77
C MET A 112 -5.60 -4.62 1.85
N SER A 113 -5.37 -5.71 1.12
CA SER A 113 -6.20 -6.91 1.22
C SER A 113 -6.03 -7.59 2.57
N LYS A 114 -7.02 -8.40 2.98
CA LYS A 114 -6.95 -9.16 4.23
C LYS A 114 -5.80 -10.17 4.20
N GLU A 115 -5.51 -10.72 3.04
CA GLU A 115 -4.44 -11.67 2.77
C GLU A 115 -3.07 -11.03 3.04
N VAL A 116 -2.87 -9.80 2.52
CA VAL A 116 -1.65 -9.02 2.76
C VAL A 116 -1.49 -8.70 4.26
N LEU A 117 -2.55 -8.20 4.91
CA LEU A 117 -2.51 -7.89 6.35
C LEU A 117 -2.22 -9.13 7.19
N SER A 118 -2.78 -10.29 6.81
CA SER A 118 -2.53 -11.57 7.48
C SER A 118 -1.06 -11.99 7.35
N LEU A 119 -0.48 -11.92 6.15
CA LEU A 119 0.93 -12.25 5.89
C LEU A 119 1.88 -11.31 6.67
N ILE A 120 1.58 -10.01 6.70
CA ILE A 120 2.34 -9.03 7.48
C ILE A 120 2.27 -9.34 8.98
N SER A 121 1.06 -9.60 9.49
CA SER A 121 0.83 -9.93 10.90
C SER A 121 1.57 -11.21 11.29
N GLU A 122 1.54 -12.22 10.43
CA GLU A 122 2.27 -13.46 10.64
C GLU A 122 3.79 -13.24 10.68
N TYR A 123 4.34 -12.52 9.70
CA TYR A 123 5.76 -12.20 9.68
C TYR A 123 6.17 -11.43 10.94
N ARG A 124 5.37 -10.43 11.32
CA ARG A 124 5.54 -9.65 12.56
C ARG A 124 5.60 -10.56 13.77
N ASN A 125 4.69 -11.52 13.89
CA ASN A 125 4.65 -12.43 15.04
C ASN A 125 5.89 -13.34 15.10
N ILE A 126 6.37 -13.83 13.95
CA ILE A 126 7.61 -14.63 13.88
C ILE A 126 8.80 -13.82 14.40
N VAL A 127 9.03 -12.62 13.85
CA VAL A 127 10.19 -11.81 14.22
C VAL A 127 10.07 -11.23 15.63
N TYR A 128 8.85 -10.97 16.11
CA TYR A 128 8.61 -10.63 17.51
C TYR A 128 9.01 -11.78 18.44
N GLY A 129 8.63 -13.02 18.09
CA GLY A 129 9.04 -14.22 18.82
C GLY A 129 10.57 -14.37 18.91
N PHE A 130 11.28 -14.08 17.81
CA PHE A 130 12.74 -14.03 17.81
C PHE A 130 13.30 -12.95 18.72
N MET A 131 12.72 -11.76 18.70
CA MET A 131 13.16 -10.66 19.57
C MET A 131 12.97 -11.00 21.06
N LEU A 132 11.86 -11.65 21.42
CA LEU A 132 11.59 -12.09 22.79
C LEU A 132 12.56 -13.18 23.26
N SER A 133 12.83 -14.19 22.42
CA SER A 133 13.77 -15.27 22.78
C SER A 133 15.21 -14.76 22.94
N ALA A 134 15.53 -13.61 22.34
CA ALA A 134 16.83 -12.97 22.36
C ALA A 134 16.95 -11.76 23.28
N GLN A 135 15.94 -11.46 24.10
CA GLN A 135 15.87 -10.20 24.85
C GLN A 135 17.14 -9.92 25.67
N ASN A 136 17.65 -10.94 26.37
CA ASN A 136 18.83 -10.86 27.24
C ASN A 136 20.15 -11.22 26.53
N ASN A 137 20.12 -11.52 25.22
CA ASN A 137 21.33 -11.82 24.47
C ASN A 137 22.03 -10.51 24.02
N PRO A 138 23.29 -10.28 24.41
CA PRO A 138 24.03 -9.08 24.02
C PRO A 138 24.45 -9.06 22.54
N GLN A 139 24.39 -10.20 21.84
CA GLN A 139 24.71 -10.29 20.43
C GLN A 139 23.61 -9.65 19.58
N GLU A 140 24.05 -8.90 18.57
CA GLU A 140 23.16 -8.23 17.63
C GLU A 140 22.60 -9.21 16.57
N THR A 141 23.41 -10.19 16.20
CA THR A 141 23.07 -11.25 15.25
C THR A 141 22.94 -12.58 15.98
N ILE A 142 21.80 -13.26 15.83
CA ILE A 142 21.49 -14.47 16.60
C ILE A 142 21.06 -15.58 15.67
N ARG A 143 21.62 -16.77 15.89
CA ARG A 143 21.33 -17.96 15.09
C ARG A 143 19.88 -18.41 15.27
N ILE A 144 19.23 -18.73 14.17
CA ILE A 144 17.89 -19.33 14.16
C ILE A 144 18.05 -20.84 14.19
N THR A 145 17.51 -21.48 15.23
CA THR A 145 17.47 -22.94 15.34
C THR A 145 16.22 -23.53 14.69
N ASN A 146 15.11 -22.79 14.69
CA ASN A 146 13.85 -23.22 14.07
C ASN A 146 13.85 -22.99 12.54
N ARG A 147 14.09 -24.06 11.79
CA ARG A 147 14.08 -24.02 10.31
C ARG A 147 12.70 -23.78 9.72
N GLU A 148 11.64 -24.24 10.37
CA GLU A 148 10.27 -24.02 9.88
C GLU A 148 9.94 -22.53 9.85
N SER A 149 10.39 -21.77 10.85
CA SER A 149 10.23 -20.31 10.87
C SER A 149 10.97 -19.65 9.70
N VAL A 150 12.18 -20.11 9.36
CA VAL A 150 12.95 -19.58 8.23
C VAL A 150 12.22 -19.81 6.91
N GLU A 151 11.78 -21.04 6.66
CA GLU A 151 11.04 -21.37 5.44
C GLU A 151 9.71 -20.63 5.36
N ARG A 152 9.05 -20.44 6.51
CA ARG A 152 7.82 -19.65 6.55
C ARG A 152 8.07 -18.18 6.23
N MET A 153 9.13 -17.57 6.77
CA MET A 153 9.50 -16.18 6.45
C MET A 153 9.76 -16.00 4.95
N LYS A 154 10.51 -16.92 4.32
CA LYS A 154 10.75 -16.89 2.86
C LYS A 154 9.46 -16.99 2.07
N LYS A 155 8.56 -17.91 2.45
CA LYS A 155 7.26 -18.09 1.80
C LYS A 155 6.39 -16.83 1.94
N ILE A 156 6.38 -16.21 3.12
CA ILE A 156 5.67 -14.94 3.33
C ILE A 156 6.22 -13.85 2.41
N HIS A 157 7.55 -13.68 2.32
CA HIS A 157 8.16 -12.70 1.42
C HIS A 157 7.76 -12.92 -0.05
N GLN A 158 7.78 -14.17 -0.51
CA GLN A 158 7.35 -14.54 -1.87
C GLN A 158 5.89 -14.19 -2.11
N ASN A 159 5.00 -14.57 -1.18
CA ASN A 159 3.57 -14.29 -1.29
C ASN A 159 3.27 -12.79 -1.28
N LEU A 160 3.87 -12.02 -0.36
CA LEU A 160 3.73 -10.56 -0.33
C LEU A 160 4.22 -9.93 -1.64
N SER A 161 5.33 -10.42 -2.20
CA SER A 161 5.84 -9.92 -3.48
C SER A 161 4.88 -10.19 -4.64
N ILE A 162 4.19 -11.34 -4.64
CA ILE A 162 3.16 -11.67 -5.64
C ILE A 162 1.96 -10.75 -5.50
N GLU A 163 1.43 -10.58 -4.28
CA GLU A 163 0.28 -9.71 -3.99
C GLU A 163 0.52 -8.27 -4.44
N ILE A 164 1.69 -7.70 -4.11
CA ILE A 164 2.05 -6.33 -4.55
C ILE A 164 2.08 -6.23 -6.07
N ARG A 165 2.68 -7.20 -6.76
CA ARG A 165 2.76 -7.20 -8.23
C ARG A 165 1.37 -7.32 -8.86
N GLN A 166 0.49 -8.14 -8.30
CA GLN A 166 -0.88 -8.28 -8.77
C GLN A 166 -1.67 -6.99 -8.58
N ALA A 167 -1.57 -6.36 -7.41
CA ALA A 167 -2.24 -5.10 -7.13
C ALA A 167 -1.75 -3.95 -8.04
N ILE A 168 -0.45 -3.92 -8.38
CA ILE A 168 0.09 -2.96 -9.36
C ILE A 168 -0.37 -3.30 -10.78
N ASN A 169 -0.38 -4.58 -11.17
CA ASN A 169 -0.76 -5.01 -12.52
C ASN A 169 -2.26 -4.84 -12.80
N LEU A 170 -3.13 -5.02 -11.81
CA LEU A 170 -4.59 -4.87 -11.98
C LEU A 170 -4.98 -3.44 -12.36
N LYS A 171 -4.25 -2.41 -11.90
CA LYS A 171 -4.53 -1.01 -12.28
C LYS A 171 -4.15 -0.63 -13.71
N LYS A 172 -3.35 -1.43 -14.43
CA LYS A 172 -3.02 -1.17 -15.84
C LYS A 172 -4.17 -1.51 -16.81
N ARG A 173 -5.19 -2.27 -16.38
CA ARG A 173 -6.32 -2.68 -17.24
C ARG A 173 -7.56 -1.79 -17.12
N ASP A 174 -7.78 -1.13 -15.98
CA ASP A 174 -8.97 -0.30 -15.74
C ASP A 174 -8.77 1.19 -16.07
N LEU A 175 -7.55 1.61 -16.41
CA LEU A 175 -7.29 2.94 -16.98
C LEU A 175 -7.39 2.88 -18.50
N ARG A 176 -8.60 2.61 -19.02
CA ARG A 176 -8.92 2.95 -20.41
C ARG A 176 -9.36 4.41 -20.42
N PHE A 177 -8.45 5.29 -20.85
CA PHE A 177 -8.81 6.63 -21.31
C PHE A 177 -9.58 6.54 -22.63
#